data_AF-A0A6M2CIY4-F1
#
_entry.id   AF-A0A6M2CIY4-F1
#
_cell.length_a   1.000
_cell.length_b   1.000
_cell.length_c   1.000
_cell.angle_alpha   90.00
_cell.angle_beta   90.00
_cell.angle_gamma   90.00
#
_symmetry.space_group_name_H-M   'P 1'
#
loop_
_entity.id
_entity.type
_entity.pdbx_description
1 polymer ?
#
loop_
_entity_poly.entity_id
_entity_poly.type
_entity_poly.pdbx_seq_one_letter_code
_entity_poly.pdbx_strand_id
1 'polypeptide(L)'
;GATLSKAVLLNESGQVLGWSEGHPVNHWLVGMNECRRRVYELVLAAKENAGLSREVRLASLSLCLSGCEQEATNNDLKELILKEHPDIASSVVVKSDVIGALKTVAPNGGVVLIAGTGSNCLLVNPNDSMHRCGGWGHILGDEGSGFTISIQAIKMVLHEDENFRVPQWSAEKIRELVKEHFQVKEMLELLPFCYTNFKKQFIAAMCVKLAK
;
A
#
# COMPACT_ATOMS: atom_id res chain seq x y z
N GLY A 1 -2.31 -2.98 -1.89
CA GLY A 1 -1.12 -2.48 -1.18
C GLY A 1 -0.87 -1.02 -1.52
N ALA A 2 0.33 -0.51 -1.27
CA ALA A 2 0.66 0.91 -1.45
C ALA A 2 0.89 1.34 -2.92
N THR A 3 1.45 0.46 -3.76
CA THR A 3 1.77 0.78 -5.17
C THR A 3 0.76 0.18 -6.16
N LEU A 4 0.16 -0.94 -5.79
CA LEU A 4 -0.75 -1.72 -6.63
C LEU A 4 -1.87 -2.29 -5.76
N SER A 5 -3.05 -2.44 -6.36
CA SER A 5 -4.18 -3.18 -5.80
C SER A 5 -4.52 -4.35 -6.72
N LYS A 6 -4.89 -5.49 -6.15
CA LYS A 6 -5.22 -6.70 -6.88
C LYS A 6 -6.55 -7.26 -6.38
N ALA A 7 -7.42 -7.65 -7.29
CA ALA A 7 -8.64 -8.39 -6.99
C ALA A 7 -8.54 -9.79 -7.60
N VAL A 8 -9.00 -10.80 -6.86
CA VAL A 8 -9.03 -12.20 -7.30
C VAL A 8 -10.42 -12.74 -7.04
N LEU A 9 -11.05 -13.32 -8.06
CA LEU A 9 -12.31 -14.03 -7.95
C LEU A 9 -12.07 -15.51 -7.81
N LEU A 10 -12.71 -16.11 -6.80
CA LEU A 10 -12.61 -17.52 -6.46
C LEU A 10 -14.01 -18.14 -6.49
N ASN A 11 -14.11 -19.40 -6.90
CA ASN A 11 -15.30 -20.20 -6.65
C ASN A 11 -15.23 -20.89 -5.27
N GLU A 12 -16.26 -21.67 -4.94
CA GLU A 12 -16.40 -22.39 -3.67
C GLU A 12 -15.31 -23.46 -3.42
N SER A 13 -14.66 -23.97 -4.47
CA SER A 13 -13.54 -24.91 -4.34
C SER A 13 -12.18 -24.22 -4.23
N GLY A 14 -12.16 -22.88 -4.23
CA GLY A 14 -10.94 -22.08 -4.17
C GLY A 14 -10.22 -21.93 -5.51
N GLN A 15 -10.85 -22.30 -6.62
CA GLN A 15 -10.27 -22.10 -7.95
C GLN A 15 -10.37 -20.63 -8.35
N VAL A 16 -9.27 -20.09 -8.88
CA VAL A 16 -9.24 -18.74 -9.45
C VAL A 16 -10.00 -18.71 -10.77
N LEU A 17 -11.06 -17.92 -10.82
CA LEU A 17 -11.86 -17.70 -12.03
C LEU A 17 -11.32 -16.54 -12.87
N GLY A 18 -10.80 -15.51 -12.20
CA GLY A 18 -10.26 -14.31 -12.85
C GLY A 18 -9.63 -13.37 -11.84
N TRP A 19 -8.84 -12.42 -12.31
CA TRP A 19 -8.18 -11.42 -11.47
C TRP A 19 -8.00 -10.10 -12.23
N SER A 20 -7.76 -9.03 -11.49
CA SER A 20 -7.44 -7.71 -12.03
C SER A 20 -6.41 -7.00 -11.17
N GLU A 21 -5.71 -6.06 -11.78
CA GLU A 21 -4.76 -5.18 -11.11
C GLU A 21 -5.12 -3.73 -11.41
N GLY A 22 -4.81 -2.83 -10.47
CA GLY A 22 -5.20 -1.44 -10.56
C GLY A 22 -4.44 -0.55 -9.59
N HIS A 23 -4.80 0.72 -9.61
CA HIS A 23 -4.15 1.75 -8.80
C HIS A 23 -4.29 1.53 -7.28
N PRO A 24 -3.43 2.14 -6.46
CA PRO A 24 -3.52 2.08 -5.00
C PRO A 24 -4.89 2.53 -4.46
N VAL A 25 -5.35 1.88 -3.40
CA VAL A 25 -6.63 2.17 -2.72
C VAL A 25 -6.47 2.52 -1.25
N ASN A 26 -5.30 3.02 -0.83
CA ASN A 26 -5.14 3.53 0.54
C ASN A 26 -5.89 4.86 0.69
N HIS A 27 -7.01 4.84 1.42
CA HIS A 27 -7.91 5.99 1.54
C HIS A 27 -7.27 7.19 2.25
N TRP A 28 -6.24 7.01 3.08
CA TRP A 28 -5.49 8.12 3.68
C TRP A 28 -4.71 8.92 2.63
N LEU A 29 -4.38 8.32 1.48
CA LEU A 29 -3.64 8.97 0.40
C LEU A 29 -4.54 9.49 -0.72
N VAL A 30 -5.61 8.77 -1.05
CA VAL A 30 -6.46 9.09 -2.22
C VAL A 30 -7.84 9.63 -1.85
N GLY A 31 -8.22 9.58 -0.57
CA GLY A 31 -9.56 9.90 -0.10
C GLY A 31 -10.56 8.76 -0.27
N MET A 32 -11.65 8.81 0.51
CA MET A 32 -12.63 7.72 0.58
C MET A 32 -13.39 7.50 -0.74
N ASN A 33 -13.81 8.58 -1.40
CA ASN A 33 -14.58 8.50 -2.65
C ASN A 33 -13.79 7.81 -3.77
N GLU A 34 -12.52 8.23 -3.94
CA GLU A 34 -11.64 7.66 -4.97
C GLU A 34 -11.25 6.21 -4.64
N CYS A 35 -11.02 5.90 -3.35
CA CYS A 35 -10.79 4.53 -2.89
C CYS A 35 -11.94 3.61 -3.30
N ARG A 36 -13.18 3.96 -2.96
CA ARG A 36 -14.38 3.21 -3.33
C ARG A 36 -14.52 3.02 -4.84
N ARG A 37 -14.36 4.10 -5.62
CA ARG A 37 -14.45 4.05 -7.09
C ARG A 37 -13.46 3.04 -7.67
N ARG A 38 -12.20 3.09 -7.23
CA ARG A 38 -11.14 2.16 -7.67
C ARG A 38 -11.42 0.71 -7.26
N VAL A 39 -11.97 0.49 -6.07
CA VAL A 39 -12.40 -0.86 -5.63
C VAL A 39 -13.48 -1.41 -6.54
N TYR A 40 -14.49 -0.61 -6.88
CA TYR A 40 -15.56 -1.04 -7.79
C TYR A 40 -15.00 -1.41 -9.18
N GLU A 41 -14.14 -0.57 -9.74
CA GLU A 41 -13.49 -0.83 -11.04
C GLU A 41 -12.65 -2.11 -11.03
N LEU A 42 -11.89 -2.35 -9.96
CA LEU A 42 -11.12 -3.59 -9.77
C LEU A 42 -12.03 -4.82 -9.79
N VAL A 43 -13.15 -4.78 -9.07
CA VAL A 43 -14.10 -5.90 -9.01
C VAL A 43 -14.72 -6.17 -10.38
N LEU A 44 -15.13 -5.13 -11.11
CA LEU A 44 -15.71 -5.28 -12.44
C LEU A 44 -14.70 -5.85 -13.45
N ALA A 45 -13.46 -5.36 -13.44
CA ALA A 45 -12.40 -5.89 -14.29
C ALA A 45 -12.11 -7.37 -13.96
N ALA A 46 -12.16 -7.76 -12.68
CA ALA A 46 -11.97 -9.15 -12.29
C ALA A 46 -13.13 -10.04 -12.77
N LYS A 47 -14.39 -9.55 -12.72
CA LYS A 47 -15.56 -10.26 -13.28
C LYS A 47 -15.43 -10.46 -14.79
N GLU A 48 -15.05 -9.41 -15.50
CA GLU A 48 -14.81 -9.44 -16.95
C GLU A 48 -13.72 -10.47 -17.31
N ASN A 49 -12.59 -10.45 -16.62
CA ASN A 49 -11.51 -11.42 -16.81
C ASN A 49 -11.90 -12.87 -16.42
N ALA A 50 -12.97 -13.04 -15.64
CA ALA A 50 -13.56 -14.34 -15.31
C ALA A 50 -14.66 -14.77 -16.31
N GLY A 51 -14.97 -13.96 -17.33
CA GLY A 51 -16.08 -14.20 -18.25
C GLY A 51 -17.46 -14.07 -17.61
N LEU A 52 -17.56 -13.37 -16.48
CA LEU A 52 -18.81 -13.15 -15.76
C LEU A 52 -19.46 -11.83 -16.18
N SER A 53 -20.79 -11.82 -16.23
CA SER A 53 -21.54 -10.56 -16.38
C SER A 53 -21.27 -9.63 -15.19
N ARG A 54 -21.31 -8.31 -15.45
CA ARG A 54 -21.21 -7.26 -14.43
C ARG A 54 -22.34 -7.36 -13.40
N GLU A 55 -23.52 -7.85 -13.82
CA GLU A 55 -24.72 -8.04 -12.98
C GLU A 55 -24.60 -9.23 -12.00
N VAL A 56 -23.62 -10.12 -12.17
CA VAL A 56 -23.44 -11.26 -11.26
C VAL A 56 -23.12 -10.75 -9.87
N ARG A 57 -24.02 -10.97 -8.92
CA ARG A 57 -23.80 -10.62 -7.51
C ARG A 57 -22.85 -11.62 -6.85
N LEU A 58 -21.75 -11.13 -6.27
CA LEU A 58 -20.80 -11.99 -5.55
C LEU A 58 -21.40 -12.49 -4.23
N ALA A 59 -21.06 -13.70 -3.78
CA ALA A 59 -21.48 -14.17 -2.46
C ALA A 59 -20.85 -13.31 -1.33
N SER A 60 -19.58 -12.94 -1.51
CA SER A 60 -18.86 -12.06 -0.60
C SER A 60 -17.80 -11.24 -1.34
N LEU A 61 -17.49 -10.07 -0.80
CA LEU A 61 -16.37 -9.22 -1.20
C LEU A 61 -15.52 -8.92 0.03
N SER A 62 -14.30 -9.46 0.07
CA SER A 62 -13.35 -9.23 1.16
C SER A 62 -12.25 -8.27 0.71
N LEU A 63 -12.15 -7.12 1.39
CA LEU A 63 -11.21 -6.05 1.09
C LEU A 63 -10.14 -6.03 2.19
N CYS A 64 -8.92 -6.48 1.87
CA CYS A 64 -7.76 -6.39 2.75
C CYS A 64 -6.85 -5.25 2.28
N LEU A 65 -7.08 -4.04 2.79
CA LEU A 65 -6.52 -2.81 2.24
C LEU A 65 -5.58 -2.11 3.23
N SER A 66 -4.56 -1.42 2.70
CA SER A 66 -3.71 -0.54 3.48
C SER A 66 -4.52 0.68 3.95
N GLY A 67 -4.40 1.05 5.22
CA GLY A 67 -5.17 2.14 5.83
C GLY A 67 -6.47 1.68 6.50
N CYS A 68 -6.86 0.42 6.33
CA CYS A 68 -8.09 -0.15 6.89
C CYS A 68 -7.88 -0.79 8.28
N GLU A 69 -7.25 -0.07 9.20
CA GLU A 69 -6.96 -0.57 10.56
C GLU A 69 -8.08 -0.29 11.57
N GLN A 70 -8.90 0.74 11.35
CA GLN A 70 -9.96 1.17 12.27
C GLN A 70 -11.32 0.65 11.84
N GLU A 71 -12.06 0.06 12.79
CA GLU A 71 -13.37 -0.53 12.51
C GLU A 71 -14.39 0.49 11.99
N ALA A 72 -14.41 1.71 12.55
CA ALA A 72 -15.30 2.78 12.10
C ALA A 72 -15.08 3.11 10.61
N THR A 73 -13.84 3.40 10.22
CA THR A 73 -13.50 3.73 8.83
C THR A 73 -13.71 2.55 7.86
N ASN A 74 -13.52 1.32 8.35
CA ASN A 74 -13.82 0.10 7.60
C ASN A 74 -15.32 -0.06 7.33
N ASN A 75 -16.14 0.26 8.34
CA ASN A 75 -17.59 0.27 8.21
C ASN A 75 -18.05 1.38 7.26
N ASP A 76 -17.47 2.57 7.33
CA ASP A 76 -17.77 3.67 6.39
C ASP A 76 -17.52 3.24 4.94
N LEU A 77 -16.34 2.65 4.65
CA LEU A 77 -16.02 2.18 3.30
C LEU A 77 -17.00 1.09 2.84
N LYS A 78 -17.32 0.14 3.71
CA LYS A 78 -18.30 -0.92 3.45
C LYS A 78 -19.68 -0.36 3.10
N GLU A 79 -20.19 0.56 3.93
CA GLU A 79 -21.50 1.16 3.77
C GLU A 79 -21.57 2.00 2.50
N LEU A 80 -20.52 2.77 2.20
CA LEU A 80 -20.44 3.58 0.99
C LEU A 80 -20.41 2.73 -0.29
N ILE A 81 -19.74 1.57 -0.27
CA ILE A 81 -19.75 0.60 -1.39
C ILE A 81 -21.15 0.01 -1.56
N LEU A 82 -21.77 -0.48 -0.49
CA LEU A 82 -23.08 -1.12 -0.55
C LEU A 82 -24.21 -0.15 -0.90
N LYS A 83 -24.11 1.12 -0.49
CA LYS A 83 -25.07 2.16 -0.82
C LYS A 83 -25.06 2.50 -2.32
N GLU A 84 -23.88 2.55 -2.93
CA GLU A 84 -23.73 2.90 -4.35
C GLU A 84 -23.90 1.69 -5.28
N HIS A 85 -23.48 0.51 -4.83
CA HIS A 85 -23.48 -0.72 -5.61
C HIS A 85 -24.05 -1.89 -4.77
N PRO A 86 -25.36 -1.88 -4.44
CA PRO A 86 -25.97 -2.90 -3.57
C PRO A 86 -25.86 -4.32 -4.11
N ASP A 87 -25.75 -4.46 -5.44
CA ASP A 87 -25.65 -5.75 -6.13
C ASP A 87 -24.20 -6.22 -6.34
N ILE A 88 -23.20 -5.50 -5.81
CA ILE A 88 -21.79 -5.91 -5.96
C ILE A 88 -21.52 -7.26 -5.28
N ALA A 89 -22.09 -7.44 -4.08
CA ALA A 89 -21.95 -8.64 -3.27
C ALA A 89 -23.09 -8.78 -2.25
N SER A 90 -23.35 -10.00 -1.76
CA SER A 90 -24.28 -10.24 -0.65
C SER A 90 -23.69 -9.86 0.71
N SER A 91 -22.36 -9.87 0.83
CA SER A 91 -21.64 -9.45 2.03
C SER A 91 -20.35 -8.74 1.65
N VAL A 92 -19.98 -7.71 2.43
CA VAL A 92 -18.73 -6.97 2.26
C VAL A 92 -18.01 -6.96 3.61
N VAL A 93 -16.73 -7.35 3.59
CA VAL A 93 -15.84 -7.37 4.75
C VAL A 93 -14.63 -6.49 4.44
N VAL A 94 -14.29 -5.58 5.34
CA VAL A 94 -13.13 -4.70 5.20
C VAL A 94 -12.18 -4.97 6.38
N LYS A 95 -10.92 -5.25 6.06
CA LYS A 95 -9.84 -5.53 7.02
C LYS A 95 -8.54 -4.87 6.52
N SER A 96 -7.55 -4.80 7.40
CA SER A 96 -6.22 -4.33 7.01
C SER A 96 -5.53 -5.35 6.10
N ASP A 97 -4.66 -4.84 5.22
CA ASP A 97 -3.79 -5.65 4.37
C ASP A 97 -2.93 -6.64 5.17
N VAL A 98 -2.49 -6.25 6.35
CA VAL A 98 -1.71 -7.11 7.25
C VAL A 98 -2.47 -8.37 7.68
N ILE A 99 -3.77 -8.25 7.99
CA ILE A 99 -4.62 -9.40 8.34
C ILE A 99 -4.78 -10.32 7.12
N GLY A 100 -5.02 -9.75 5.94
CA GLY A 100 -5.13 -10.53 4.71
C GLY A 100 -3.86 -11.32 4.39
N ALA A 101 -2.70 -10.67 4.50
CA ALA A 101 -1.40 -11.30 4.28
C ALA A 101 -1.18 -12.46 5.26
N LEU A 102 -1.43 -12.25 6.56
CA LEU A 102 -1.25 -13.30 7.56
C LEU A 102 -2.20 -14.48 7.35
N LYS A 103 -3.50 -14.24 7.18
CA LYS A 103 -4.51 -15.30 7.08
C LYS A 103 -4.36 -16.13 5.79
N THR A 104 -3.67 -15.61 4.77
CA THR A 104 -3.33 -16.36 3.55
C THR A 104 -2.35 -17.51 3.83
N VAL A 105 -1.43 -17.35 4.78
CA VAL A 105 -0.36 -18.33 5.07
C VAL A 105 -0.49 -19.02 6.42
N ALA A 106 -1.10 -18.35 7.40
CA ALA A 106 -1.17 -18.78 8.79
C ALA A 106 -2.59 -18.50 9.35
N PRO A 107 -3.59 -19.34 9.00
CA PRO A 107 -4.98 -19.11 9.38
C PRO A 107 -5.21 -19.11 10.90
N ASN A 108 -4.38 -19.85 11.64
CA ASN A 108 -4.49 -20.06 13.09
C ASN A 108 -3.57 -19.16 13.92
N GLY A 109 -3.04 -18.08 13.34
CA GLY A 109 -2.15 -17.14 14.01
C GLY A 109 -0.70 -17.27 13.59
N GLY A 110 0.06 -16.18 13.80
CA GLY A 110 1.44 -16.01 13.40
C GLY A 110 1.88 -14.55 13.44
N VAL A 111 3.09 -14.29 12.96
CA VAL A 111 3.65 -12.94 12.82
C VAL A 111 3.81 -12.63 11.34
N VAL A 112 3.43 -11.42 10.96
CA VAL A 112 3.70 -10.87 9.62
C VAL A 112 4.48 -9.57 9.76
N LEU A 113 5.57 -9.47 8.99
CA LEU A 113 6.39 -8.27 8.86
C LEU A 113 6.36 -7.81 7.41
N ILE A 114 5.79 -6.63 7.17
CA ILE A 114 5.72 -5.99 5.87
C ILE A 114 6.83 -4.95 5.79
N ALA A 115 7.66 -5.03 4.75
CA ALA A 115 8.66 -4.03 4.40
C ALA A 115 8.61 -3.76 2.90
N GLY A 116 7.75 -2.83 2.49
CA GLY A 116 7.55 -2.40 1.11
C GLY A 116 7.69 -0.89 1.00
N THR A 117 6.73 -0.22 0.34
CA THR A 117 6.67 1.26 0.34
C THR A 117 6.55 1.85 1.74
N GLY A 118 5.85 1.17 2.64
CA GLY A 118 5.83 1.42 4.08
C GLY A 118 6.21 0.16 4.84
N SER A 119 6.12 0.17 6.17
CA SER A 119 6.36 -1.00 7.00
C SER A 119 5.32 -1.19 8.10
N ASN A 120 5.06 -2.46 8.44
CA ASN A 120 4.11 -2.83 9.49
C ASN A 120 4.44 -4.21 10.05
N CYS A 121 4.23 -4.41 11.34
CA CYS A 121 4.38 -5.70 12.00
C CYS A 121 3.12 -6.02 12.81
N LEU A 122 2.58 -7.22 12.63
CA LEU A 122 1.43 -7.72 13.37
C LEU A 122 1.64 -9.16 13.81
N LEU A 123 1.43 -9.40 15.10
CA LEU A 123 1.23 -10.71 15.69
C LEU A 123 -0.27 -10.94 15.86
N VAL A 124 -0.75 -12.12 15.45
CA VAL A 124 -2.06 -12.66 15.83
C VAL A 124 -1.83 -13.99 16.53
N ASN A 125 -2.27 -14.11 17.78
CA ASN A 125 -2.19 -15.35 18.54
C ASN A 125 -3.31 -16.33 18.12
N PRO A 126 -3.20 -17.63 18.46
CA PRO A 126 -4.26 -18.61 18.19
C PRO A 126 -5.61 -18.31 18.86
N ASN A 127 -5.63 -17.46 19.89
CA ASN A 127 -6.85 -16.97 20.54
C ASN A 127 -7.36 -15.65 19.92
N ASP A 128 -6.90 -15.29 18.72
CA ASP A 128 -7.18 -14.07 17.97
C ASP A 128 -6.76 -12.74 18.66
N SER A 129 -6.06 -12.78 19.80
CA SER A 129 -5.45 -11.56 20.36
C SER A 129 -4.34 -11.02 19.46
N MET A 130 -4.25 -9.69 19.36
CA MET A 130 -3.39 -9.02 18.37
C MET A 130 -2.41 -8.05 19.03
N HIS A 131 -1.17 -8.02 18.52
CA HIS A 131 -0.17 -7.03 18.90
C HIS A 131 0.47 -6.42 17.66
N ARG A 132 0.54 -5.09 17.59
CA ARG A 132 1.07 -4.34 16.44
C ARG A 132 2.30 -3.52 16.82
N CYS A 133 3.28 -3.47 15.92
CA CYS A 133 4.42 -2.55 15.98
C CYS A 133 4.58 -1.82 14.64
N GLY A 134 4.67 -0.48 14.66
CA GLY A 134 4.72 0.33 13.45
C GLY A 134 3.37 0.45 12.73
N GLY A 135 3.40 0.66 11.41
CA GLY A 135 2.21 0.87 10.60
C GLY A 135 1.61 2.28 10.69
N TRP A 136 2.34 3.24 11.23
CA TRP A 136 1.88 4.63 11.42
C TRP A 136 2.02 5.51 10.17
N GLY A 137 2.60 4.97 9.10
CA GLY A 137 2.85 5.71 7.87
C GLY A 137 4.09 6.61 7.95
N HIS A 138 4.39 7.25 6.83
CA HIS A 138 5.71 7.82 6.53
C HIS A 138 6.08 9.07 7.33
N ILE A 139 5.09 9.73 7.95
CA ILE A 139 5.32 10.90 8.80
C ILE A 139 5.66 10.46 10.24
N LEU A 140 5.05 9.37 10.70
CA LEU A 140 5.05 8.95 12.10
C LEU A 140 5.81 7.64 12.35
N GLY A 141 6.37 7.02 11.31
CA GLY A 141 7.08 5.74 11.38
C GLY A 141 7.52 5.26 10.00
N ASP A 142 7.15 4.01 9.65
CA ASP A 142 7.62 3.28 8.47
C ASP A 142 9.13 2.98 8.49
N GLU A 143 9.73 2.81 9.67
CA GLU A 143 11.12 2.38 9.80
C GLU A 143 11.38 1.07 9.05
N GLY A 144 12.50 0.99 8.34
CA GLY A 144 12.86 -0.17 7.50
C GLY A 144 12.09 -0.27 6.17
N SER A 145 11.17 0.65 5.88
CA SER A 145 10.51 0.70 4.57
C SER A 145 11.39 1.27 3.47
N GLY A 146 11.04 0.97 2.21
CA GLY A 146 11.68 1.55 1.05
C GLY A 146 11.53 3.08 0.98
N PHE A 147 10.44 3.65 1.49
CA PHE A 147 10.30 5.10 1.62
C PHE A 147 11.34 5.68 2.57
N THR A 148 11.45 5.11 3.78
CA THR A 148 12.35 5.59 4.81
C THR A 148 13.81 5.48 4.40
N ILE A 149 14.20 4.35 3.79
CA ILE A 149 15.54 4.17 3.23
C ILE A 149 15.83 5.24 2.17
N SER A 150 14.88 5.51 1.28
CA SER A 150 15.04 6.49 0.21
C SER A 150 15.17 7.93 0.74
N ILE A 151 14.35 8.32 1.71
CA ILE A 151 14.45 9.63 2.35
C ILE A 151 15.75 9.78 3.15
N GLN A 152 16.21 8.71 3.82
CA GLN A 152 17.50 8.74 4.52
C GLN A 152 18.67 8.94 3.55
N ALA A 153 18.63 8.29 2.38
CA ALA A 153 19.62 8.49 1.33
C ALA A 153 19.62 9.93 0.77
N ILE A 154 18.45 10.52 0.51
CA ILE A 154 18.34 11.93 0.09
C ILE A 154 18.91 12.86 1.17
N LYS A 155 18.52 12.66 2.43
CA LYS A 155 19.02 13.47 3.56
C LYS A 155 20.53 13.34 3.74
N MET A 156 21.11 12.16 3.49
CA MET A 156 22.56 11.96 3.53
C MET A 156 23.28 12.86 2.52
N VAL A 157 22.77 12.94 1.29
CA VAL A 157 23.33 13.82 0.24
C VAL A 157 23.22 15.30 0.65
N LEU A 158 22.05 15.72 1.15
CA LEU A 158 21.84 17.10 1.59
C LEU A 158 22.77 17.48 2.76
N HIS A 159 22.94 16.57 3.74
CA HIS A 159 23.83 16.81 4.87
C HIS A 159 25.31 16.91 4.46
N GLU A 160 25.73 16.17 3.43
CA GLU A 160 27.08 16.28 2.84
C GLU A 160 27.25 17.63 2.13
N ASP A 161 26.27 18.05 1.31
CA ASP A 161 26.29 19.33 0.59
C ASP A 161 26.38 20.54 1.52
N GLU A 162 25.65 20.49 2.62
CA GLU A 162 25.57 21.58 3.60
C GLU A 162 26.71 21.53 4.61
N ASN A 163 27.63 20.56 4.51
CA ASN A 163 28.65 20.25 5.52
C ASN A 163 28.06 20.07 6.94
N PHE A 164 26.78 19.69 7.04
CA PHE A 164 26.09 19.54 8.33
C PHE A 164 26.47 18.22 9.02
N ARG A 165 26.45 17.12 8.25
CA ARG A 165 26.91 15.80 8.70
C ARG A 165 27.58 15.10 7.53
N VAL A 166 28.91 15.18 7.48
CA VAL A 166 29.69 14.55 6.43
C VAL A 166 29.75 13.03 6.68
N PRO A 167 29.25 12.20 5.75
CA PRO A 167 29.32 10.76 5.88
C PRO A 167 30.78 10.27 5.83
N GLN A 168 31.05 9.09 6.40
CA GLN A 168 32.38 8.47 6.34
C GLN A 168 32.84 8.19 4.90
N TRP A 169 31.89 7.93 4.00
CA TRP A 169 32.13 7.68 2.58
C TRP A 169 31.33 8.68 1.74
N SER A 170 31.89 9.08 0.60
CA SER A 170 31.26 10.00 -0.35
C SER A 170 29.85 9.55 -0.74
N ALA A 171 28.89 10.48 -0.69
CA ALA A 171 27.52 10.25 -1.16
C ALA A 171 27.34 10.54 -2.67
N GLU A 172 28.42 10.72 -3.44
CA GLU A 172 28.39 11.08 -4.87
C GLU A 172 27.53 10.13 -5.73
N LYS A 173 27.68 8.81 -5.57
CA LYS A 173 26.84 7.85 -6.31
C LYS A 173 25.37 7.93 -5.93
N ILE A 174 25.07 8.20 -4.65
CA ILE A 174 23.70 8.37 -4.16
C ILE A 174 23.12 9.65 -4.75
N ARG A 175 23.90 10.72 -4.79
CA ARG A 175 23.55 12.01 -5.41
C ARG A 175 23.21 11.86 -6.88
N GLU A 176 24.05 11.17 -7.67
CA GLU A 176 23.77 10.88 -9.08
C GLU A 176 22.48 10.10 -9.25
N LEU A 177 22.27 9.06 -8.43
CA LEU A 177 21.06 8.24 -8.44
C LEU A 177 19.81 9.04 -8.08
N VAL A 178 19.89 9.95 -7.10
CA VAL A 178 18.80 10.86 -6.75
C VAL A 178 18.48 11.78 -7.94
N LYS A 179 19.48 12.41 -8.54
CA LYS A 179 19.30 13.27 -9.72
C LYS A 179 18.66 12.51 -10.88
N GLU A 180 19.11 11.29 -11.16
CA GLU A 180 18.55 10.42 -12.20
C GLU A 180 17.10 10.00 -11.88
N HIS A 181 16.82 9.57 -10.64
CA HIS A 181 15.50 9.10 -10.24
C HIS A 181 14.44 10.21 -10.34
N PHE A 182 14.76 11.41 -9.86
CA PHE A 182 13.84 12.55 -9.87
C PHE A 182 13.91 13.37 -11.16
N GLN A 183 14.85 13.07 -12.06
CA GLN A 183 15.11 13.80 -13.30
C GLN A 183 15.41 15.29 -13.06
N VAL A 184 16.25 15.56 -12.06
CA VAL A 184 16.64 16.91 -11.64
C VAL A 184 18.12 17.15 -11.86
N LYS A 185 18.50 18.40 -12.09
CA LYS A 185 19.90 18.83 -12.18
C LYS A 185 20.44 19.23 -10.81
N GLU A 186 19.60 19.87 -10.00
CA GLU A 186 19.97 20.39 -8.69
C GLU A 186 19.10 19.80 -7.58
N MET A 187 19.70 19.62 -6.39
CA MET A 187 19.00 19.01 -5.25
C MET A 187 17.81 19.84 -4.76
N LEU A 188 17.82 21.16 -4.98
CA LEU A 188 16.73 22.06 -4.60
C LEU A 188 15.45 21.78 -5.43
N GLU A 189 15.59 21.19 -6.62
CA GLU A 189 14.46 20.82 -7.48
C GLU A 189 13.68 19.59 -6.93
N LEU A 190 14.11 19.00 -5.81
CA LEU A 190 13.39 17.93 -5.13
C LEU A 190 12.16 18.42 -4.34
N LEU A 191 12.09 19.71 -4.00
CA LEU A 191 11.02 20.27 -3.16
C LEU A 191 9.61 19.93 -3.69
N PRO A 192 9.27 20.11 -4.98
CA PRO A 192 7.95 19.73 -5.47
C PRO A 192 7.60 18.26 -5.23
N PHE A 193 8.56 17.34 -5.35
CA PHE A 193 8.32 15.90 -5.14
C PHE A 193 8.12 15.52 -3.67
N CYS A 194 8.60 16.35 -2.74
CA CYS A 194 8.45 16.14 -1.31
C CYS A 194 7.21 16.84 -0.73
N TYR A 195 6.67 17.84 -1.43
CA TYR A 195 5.57 18.67 -0.94
C TYR A 195 4.37 18.70 -1.91
N THR A 196 4.43 19.50 -2.98
CA THR A 196 3.25 19.82 -3.81
C THR A 196 2.81 18.67 -4.73
N ASN A 197 3.74 17.85 -5.19
CA ASN A 197 3.54 16.71 -6.08
C ASN A 197 3.90 15.39 -5.38
N PHE A 198 3.73 15.34 -4.06
CA PHE A 198 4.16 14.21 -3.25
C PHE A 198 3.54 12.89 -3.70
N LYS A 199 4.42 11.92 -4.00
CA LYS A 199 4.04 10.55 -4.34
C LYS A 199 4.93 9.58 -3.55
N LYS A 200 4.43 9.09 -2.42
CA LYS A 200 5.16 8.16 -1.53
C LYS A 200 5.78 6.98 -2.29
N GLN A 201 5.01 6.31 -3.17
CA GLN A 201 5.53 5.17 -3.92
C GLN A 201 6.64 5.52 -4.92
N PHE A 202 6.66 6.75 -5.45
CA PHE A 202 7.71 7.20 -6.36
C PHE A 202 9.02 7.32 -5.59
N ILE A 203 9.01 8.06 -4.48
CA ILE A 203 10.19 8.20 -3.59
C ILE A 203 10.67 6.82 -3.12
N ALA A 204 9.77 5.95 -2.67
CA ALA A 204 10.13 4.61 -2.21
C ALA A 204 10.75 3.71 -3.29
N ALA A 205 10.41 3.91 -4.57
CA ALA A 205 10.97 3.13 -5.67
C ALA A 205 12.47 3.39 -5.87
N MET A 206 13.00 4.49 -5.35
CA MET A 206 14.44 4.76 -5.34
C MET A 206 15.21 3.71 -4.54
N CYS A 207 14.61 3.13 -3.49
CA CYS A 207 15.21 2.06 -2.69
C CYS A 207 15.63 0.84 -3.53
N VAL A 208 14.89 0.53 -4.60
CA VAL A 208 15.23 -0.58 -5.50
C VAL A 208 16.52 -0.27 -6.27
N LYS A 209 16.75 1.00 -6.61
CA LYS A 209 17.98 1.44 -7.27
C LYS A 209 19.16 1.48 -6.28
N LEU A 210 18.92 1.90 -5.04
CA LEU A 210 19.95 1.93 -3.98
C LEU A 210 20.49 0.55 -3.60
N ALA A 211 19.69 -0.52 -3.80
CA ALA A 211 20.07 -1.88 -3.45
C ALA A 211 20.92 -2.60 -4.53
N LYS A 212 21.18 -1.96 -5.68
CA LYS A 212 21.99 -2.49 -6.78
C LYS A 212 23.41 -1.95 -6.71
#